data_AF-Q0V6V8-F1
#
_entry.id   AF-Q0V6V8-F1
#
_cell.length_a   1.000
_cell.length_b   1.000
_cell.length_c   1.000
_cell.angle_alpha   90.00
_cell.angle_beta   90.00
_cell.angle_gamma   90.00
#
_symmetry.space_group_name_H-M   'P 1'
#
loop_
_entity.id
_entity.type
_entity.pdbx_description
1 polymer ?
#
loop_
_entity_poly.entity_id
_entity_poly.type
_entity_poly.pdbx_seq_one_letter_code
_entity_poly.pdbx_strand_id
1 'polypeptide(L)'
;MGELMLFVRTLGLLIRGKEVGLYVKQLVDECSSIYIFEHRNSDKIPPKPDLSCTDIDYKGVVYGTQLAIHFMRKNKAPGGKIVATASVAAIVPHESYPEYDGAKAAVVNFVRATARILKDKENITINAICPGQSKKLLVQRETISKLTILGIVQTSIIPQEMVDAVSPECLTPISNVVSAYERFLDDDSLYGRVLECSAEKQFFLEPPALANGYVSRRAVTVWDPLFQACHKENSGLSDAIP
;
A
#
# COMPACT_ATOMS: atom_id res chain seq x y z
N MET A 1 -29.67 -17.57 -9.57
CA MET A 1 -28.22 -17.49 -9.23
C MET A 1 -27.55 -16.82 -10.40
N GLY A 2 -27.23 -15.53 -10.27
CA GLY A 2 -26.54 -14.76 -11.31
C GLY A 2 -25.43 -13.97 -10.64
N GLU A 3 -24.18 -14.33 -10.93
CA GLU A 3 -22.99 -13.65 -10.47
C GLU A 3 -22.81 -12.35 -11.27
N LEU A 4 -22.84 -11.21 -10.59
CA LEU A 4 -22.52 -9.93 -11.21
C LEU A 4 -21.02 -9.70 -11.12
N MET A 5 -20.30 -10.05 -12.18
CA MET A 5 -18.87 -9.79 -12.34
C MET A 5 -18.70 -8.33 -12.82
N LEU A 6 -18.37 -7.40 -11.93
CA LEU A 6 -18.12 -6.01 -12.31
C LEU A 6 -16.63 -5.78 -12.57
N PHE A 7 -16.24 -5.80 -13.84
CA PHE A 7 -14.86 -5.55 -14.28
C PHE A 7 -14.66 -4.04 -14.50
N VAL A 8 -14.17 -3.31 -13.50
CA VAL A 8 -13.75 -1.91 -13.69
C VAL A 8 -12.30 -1.93 -14.18
N ARG A 9 -12.08 -1.54 -15.44
CA ARG A 9 -10.82 -1.63 -16.21
C ARG A 9 -9.58 -0.93 -15.60
N THR A 10 -9.65 -0.40 -14.39
CA THR A 10 -8.53 0.31 -13.73
C THR A 10 -8.24 -0.18 -12.30
N LEU A 11 -8.95 -1.19 -11.78
CA LEU A 11 -8.67 -1.79 -10.48
C LEU A 11 -8.88 -3.30 -10.55
N GLY A 12 -7.88 -4.09 -10.15
CA GLY A 12 -8.05 -5.52 -9.89
C GLY A 12 -8.83 -5.74 -8.59
N LEU A 13 -10.08 -5.29 -8.52
CA LEU A 13 -10.96 -5.53 -7.39
C LEU A 13 -11.53 -6.96 -7.53
N LEU A 14 -10.99 -7.93 -6.80
CA LEU A 14 -11.59 -9.27 -6.72
C LEU A 14 -12.62 -9.25 -5.58
N ILE A 15 -13.91 -9.15 -5.94
CA ILE A 15 -15.01 -9.34 -5.00
C ILE A 15 -15.40 -10.81 -5.04
N ARG A 16 -14.96 -11.61 -4.06
CA ARG A 16 -15.37 -13.01 -3.95
C ARG A 16 -16.27 -13.16 -2.73
N GLY A 17 -17.57 -13.32 -2.97
CA GLY A 17 -18.53 -13.94 -2.03
C GLY A 17 -18.68 -13.39 -0.61
N LYS A 18 -17.99 -12.29 -0.22
CA LYS A 18 -17.98 -11.56 1.07
C LYS A 18 -16.68 -10.73 1.26
N GLU A 19 -15.69 -10.91 0.41
CA GLU A 19 -14.36 -10.29 0.51
C GLU A 19 -14.09 -9.33 -0.65
N VAL A 20 -13.35 -8.25 -0.38
CA VAL A 20 -12.85 -7.32 -1.39
C VAL A 20 -11.33 -7.36 -1.35
N GLY A 21 -10.71 -8.10 -2.27
CA GLY A 21 -9.27 -8.03 -2.52
C GLY A 21 -8.98 -6.86 -3.48
N LEU A 22 -8.25 -5.84 -3.02
CA LEU A 22 -7.67 -4.84 -3.92
C LEU A 22 -6.36 -5.39 -4.48
N TYR A 23 -6.39 -5.94 -5.69
CA TYR A 23 -5.19 -6.24 -6.48
C TYR A 23 -4.85 -5.01 -7.34
N VAL A 24 -3.88 -4.21 -6.88
CA VAL A 24 -3.41 -3.03 -7.61
C VAL A 24 -2.30 -3.44 -8.57
N LYS A 25 -2.49 -3.15 -9.86
CA LYS A 25 -1.41 -3.19 -10.86
C LYS A 25 -0.57 -1.93 -10.68
N GLN A 26 0.66 -2.07 -10.18
CA GLN A 26 1.59 -0.95 -10.04
C GLN A 26 2.25 -0.64 -11.39
N LEU A 27 2.15 0.60 -11.81
CA LEU A 27 2.84 1.13 -12.98
C LEU A 27 3.86 2.16 -12.47
N VAL A 28 5.14 1.89 -12.69
CA VAL A 28 6.20 2.91 -12.67
C VAL A 28 6.75 2.96 -14.09
N ASP A 29 5.93 3.42 -15.02
CA ASP A 29 6.26 3.37 -16.45
C ASP A 29 6.78 4.71 -17.00
N GLU A 30 6.87 5.75 -16.16
CA GLU A 30 7.24 7.09 -16.62
C GLU A 30 8.53 7.58 -15.97
N CYS A 31 9.54 7.85 -16.80
CA CYS A 31 10.87 8.33 -16.41
C CYS A 31 10.86 9.83 -16.09
N SER A 32 9.87 10.29 -15.33
CA SER A 32 9.92 11.63 -14.76
C SER A 32 10.84 11.59 -13.52
N SER A 33 11.71 12.58 -13.37
CA SER A 33 12.67 12.63 -12.26
C SER A 33 12.42 13.87 -11.43
N ILE A 34 12.03 13.67 -10.16
CA ILE A 34 11.85 14.77 -9.20
C ILE A 34 13.14 15.57 -8.99
N TYR A 35 14.29 14.96 -9.25
CA TYR A 35 15.59 15.59 -9.08
C TYR A 35 15.91 16.63 -10.15
N ILE A 36 15.21 16.60 -11.29
CA ILE A 36 15.34 17.57 -12.40
C ILE A 36 16.79 17.92 -12.74
N PHE A 37 17.72 16.93 -12.68
CA PHE A 37 19.15 17.19 -12.87
C PHE A 37 19.45 17.79 -14.26
N GLU A 38 18.63 17.48 -15.26
CA GLU A 38 18.72 18.04 -16.61
C GLU A 38 18.32 19.53 -16.68
N HIS A 39 17.59 20.05 -15.69
CA HIS A 39 17.26 21.46 -15.56
C HIS A 39 18.33 22.28 -14.82
N ARG A 40 19.46 21.68 -14.45
CA ARG A 40 20.54 22.41 -13.76
C ARG A 40 21.04 23.55 -14.65
N ASN A 41 21.08 24.77 -14.10
CA ASN A 41 21.45 26.01 -14.79
C ASN A 41 20.48 26.45 -15.91
N SER A 42 19.25 25.92 -15.94
CA SER A 42 18.21 26.37 -16.87
C SER A 42 17.39 27.51 -16.27
N ASP A 43 17.16 28.58 -17.02
CA ASP A 43 16.18 29.62 -16.67
C ASP A 43 14.73 29.18 -16.97
N LYS A 44 14.55 28.00 -17.57
CA LYS A 44 13.22 27.43 -17.85
C LYS A 44 12.68 26.73 -16.62
N ILE A 45 11.46 27.12 -16.23
CA ILE A 45 10.68 26.45 -15.19
C ILE A 45 10.57 24.94 -15.55
N PRO A 46 10.87 24.03 -14.61
CA PRO A 46 10.75 22.60 -14.86
C PRO A 46 9.30 22.20 -15.14
N PRO A 47 9.09 21.11 -15.92
CA PRO A 47 7.75 20.60 -16.14
C PRO A 47 7.12 20.21 -14.80
N LYS A 48 5.78 20.29 -14.74
CA LYS A 48 5.03 19.73 -13.62
C LYS A 48 5.42 18.25 -13.46
N PRO A 49 5.70 17.76 -12.24
CA PRO A 49 5.98 16.34 -12.04
C PRO A 49 4.78 15.50 -12.48
N ASP A 50 5.07 14.34 -13.05
CA ASP A 50 4.04 13.30 -13.19
C ASP A 50 3.69 12.79 -11.79
N LEU A 51 2.40 12.64 -11.52
CA LEU A 51 1.87 12.14 -10.24
C LEU A 51 0.99 10.90 -10.45
N SER A 52 1.10 10.25 -11.61
CA SER A 52 0.35 9.05 -11.96
C SER A 52 0.56 7.92 -10.95
N CYS A 53 1.78 7.77 -10.43
CA CYS A 53 2.10 6.79 -9.40
C CYS A 53 1.30 7.07 -8.12
N THR A 54 1.29 8.32 -7.64
CA THR A 54 0.48 8.72 -6.48
C THR A 54 -1.02 8.49 -6.71
N ASP A 55 -1.52 8.83 -7.90
CA ASP A 55 -2.92 8.68 -8.27
C ASP A 55 -3.36 7.21 -8.25
N ILE A 56 -2.51 6.31 -8.74
CA ILE A 56 -2.80 4.87 -8.79
C ILE A 56 -2.56 4.23 -7.42
N ASP A 57 -1.36 4.38 -6.86
CA ASP A 57 -0.90 3.60 -5.71
C ASP A 57 -1.50 4.06 -4.39
N TYR A 58 -1.79 5.36 -4.25
CA TYR A 58 -2.37 5.90 -3.03
C TYR A 58 -3.84 6.28 -3.19
N LYS A 59 -4.20 7.14 -4.14
CA LYS A 59 -5.61 7.55 -4.29
C LYS A 59 -6.51 6.37 -4.63
N GLY A 60 -6.03 5.41 -5.42
CA GLY A 60 -6.72 4.15 -5.70
C GLY A 60 -7.08 3.39 -4.42
N VAL A 61 -6.18 3.31 -3.43
CA VAL A 61 -6.44 2.66 -2.13
C VAL A 61 -7.46 3.44 -1.32
N VAL A 62 -7.36 4.78 -1.28
CA VAL A 62 -8.30 5.63 -0.53
C VAL A 62 -9.72 5.50 -1.10
N TYR A 63 -9.89 5.66 -2.42
CA TYR A 63 -11.19 5.51 -3.08
C TYR A 63 -11.74 4.09 -2.97
N GLY A 64 -10.88 3.09 -3.17
CA GLY A 64 -11.24 1.68 -3.04
C GLY A 64 -11.73 1.35 -1.63
N THR A 65 -11.07 1.89 -0.60
CA THR A 65 -11.48 1.71 0.81
C THR A 65 -12.84 2.34 1.08
N GLN A 66 -13.10 3.56 0.61
CA GLN A 66 -14.39 4.22 0.80
C GLN A 66 -15.53 3.45 0.11
N LEU A 67 -15.31 3.00 -1.12
CA LEU A 67 -16.28 2.17 -1.85
C LEU A 67 -16.49 0.82 -1.17
N ALA A 68 -15.41 0.17 -0.71
CA ALA A 68 -15.47 -1.08 0.03
C ALA A 68 -16.34 -0.93 1.29
N ILE A 69 -16.13 0.12 2.09
CA ILE A 69 -16.97 0.42 3.27
C ILE A 69 -18.45 0.52 2.85
N HIS A 70 -18.77 1.27 1.79
CA HIS A 70 -20.14 1.42 1.33
C HIS A 70 -20.81 0.09 0.96
N PHE A 71 -20.10 -0.80 0.26
CA PHE A 71 -20.66 -2.09 -0.17
C PHE A 71 -20.62 -3.15 0.93
N MET A 72 -19.62 -3.15 1.81
CA MET A 72 -19.52 -4.07 2.95
C MET A 72 -20.64 -3.85 3.96
N ARG A 73 -21.14 -2.62 4.11
CA ARG A 73 -22.38 -2.33 4.88
C ARG A 73 -23.63 -3.03 4.34
N LYS A 74 -23.62 -3.41 3.05
CA LYS A 74 -24.75 -4.08 2.38
C LYS A 74 -24.63 -5.62 2.38
N ASN A 75 -23.58 -6.17 2.99
CA ASN A 75 -23.46 -7.61 3.17
C ASN A 75 -24.58 -8.14 4.08
N LYS A 76 -24.92 -9.44 3.93
CA LYS A 76 -25.93 -10.10 4.81
C LYS A 76 -25.63 -9.91 6.30
N ALA A 77 -24.35 -9.96 6.65
CA ALA A 77 -23.81 -9.47 7.91
C ALA A 77 -22.89 -8.29 7.56
N PRO A 78 -23.19 -7.05 8.00
CA PRO A 78 -22.34 -5.90 7.75
C PRO A 78 -20.90 -6.11 8.23
N GLY A 79 -19.94 -5.69 7.42
CA GLY A 79 -18.51 -5.83 7.68
C GLY A 79 -17.76 -6.51 6.53
N GLY A 80 -16.45 -6.68 6.70
CA GLY A 80 -15.59 -7.27 5.68
C GLY A 80 -14.10 -7.11 5.96
N LYS A 81 -13.28 -7.41 4.97
CA LYS A 81 -11.81 -7.39 5.08
C LYS A 81 -11.20 -6.70 3.87
N ILE A 82 -10.22 -5.84 4.14
CA ILE A 82 -9.45 -5.09 3.15
C ILE A 82 -7.98 -5.42 3.35
N VAL A 83 -7.29 -5.81 2.28
CA VAL A 83 -5.83 -5.97 2.30
C VAL A 83 -5.24 -5.12 1.19
N ALA A 84 -4.41 -4.15 1.56
CA ALA A 84 -3.76 -3.24 0.64
C ALA A 84 -2.35 -3.71 0.28
N THR A 85 -1.95 -3.50 -0.98
CA THR A 85 -0.58 -3.74 -1.43
C THR A 85 0.28 -2.50 -1.24
N ALA A 86 1.22 -2.54 -0.30
CA ALA A 86 2.26 -1.56 -0.12
C ALA A 86 3.58 -2.05 -0.78
N SER A 87 4.74 -1.76 -0.19
CA SER A 87 6.05 -2.21 -0.65
C SER A 87 7.05 -2.06 0.49
N VAL A 88 8.15 -2.82 0.51
CA VAL A 88 9.26 -2.54 1.44
C VAL A 88 9.82 -1.12 1.27
N ALA A 89 9.68 -0.54 0.07
CA ALA A 89 10.07 0.84 -0.20
C ALA A 89 9.25 1.89 0.58
N ALA A 90 8.09 1.48 1.11
CA ALA A 90 7.30 2.27 2.06
C ALA A 90 7.98 2.48 3.43
N ILE A 91 8.98 1.65 3.73
CA ILE A 91 9.61 1.53 5.05
C ILE A 91 11.06 1.96 4.95
N VAL A 92 11.78 1.39 3.98
CA VAL A 92 13.14 1.77 3.62
C VAL A 92 13.10 2.29 2.19
N PRO A 93 13.15 3.61 1.96
CA PRO A 93 12.98 4.20 0.64
C PRO A 93 14.16 3.84 -0.27
N HIS A 94 13.95 3.99 -1.57
CA HIS A 94 14.96 3.77 -2.59
C HIS A 94 15.03 4.99 -3.51
N GLU A 95 16.21 5.60 -3.56
CA GLU A 95 16.42 6.95 -4.07
C GLU A 95 16.10 7.11 -5.57
N SER A 96 15.93 6.01 -6.31
CA SER A 96 15.53 6.05 -7.72
C SER A 96 14.05 6.41 -7.96
N TYR A 97 13.14 6.17 -7.00
CA TYR A 97 11.70 6.37 -7.20
C TYR A 97 11.01 6.98 -5.96
N PRO A 98 11.42 8.19 -5.54
CA PRO A 98 10.92 8.81 -4.31
C PRO A 98 9.42 9.10 -4.31
N GLU A 99 8.78 9.33 -5.47
CA GLU A 99 7.33 9.49 -5.54
C GLU A 99 6.60 8.20 -5.15
N TYR A 100 7.06 7.07 -5.69
CA TYR A 100 6.55 5.75 -5.37
C TYR A 100 6.73 5.40 -3.89
N ASP A 101 7.91 5.68 -3.33
CA ASP A 101 8.20 5.45 -1.92
C ASP A 101 7.20 6.20 -1.04
N GLY A 102 6.96 7.48 -1.37
CA GLY A 102 5.98 8.32 -0.71
C GLY A 102 4.57 7.76 -0.82
N ALA A 103 4.14 7.35 -2.03
CA ALA A 103 2.82 6.76 -2.26
C ALA A 103 2.62 5.48 -1.44
N LYS A 104 3.63 4.60 -1.36
CA LYS A 104 3.54 3.36 -0.59
C LYS A 104 3.66 3.55 0.91
N ALA A 105 4.47 4.52 1.36
CA ALA A 105 4.47 4.95 2.77
C ALA A 105 3.09 5.49 3.18
N ALA A 106 2.43 6.24 2.29
CA ALA A 106 1.08 6.75 2.52
C ALA A 106 0.05 5.61 2.67
N VAL A 107 0.15 4.54 1.87
CA VAL A 107 -0.69 3.34 2.04
C VAL A 107 -0.49 2.71 3.42
N VAL A 108 0.75 2.47 3.85
CA VAL A 108 1.06 1.88 5.16
C VAL A 108 0.46 2.72 6.29
N ASN A 109 0.66 4.04 6.24
CA ASN A 109 0.16 4.92 7.28
C ASN A 109 -1.38 5.04 7.26
N PHE A 110 -1.99 5.04 6.07
CA PHE A 110 -3.45 5.04 5.90
C PHE A 110 -4.10 3.80 6.50
N VAL A 111 -3.53 2.61 6.25
CA VAL A 111 -3.99 1.36 6.87
C VAL A 111 -3.94 1.43 8.39
N ARG A 112 -2.80 1.87 8.96
CA ARG A 112 -2.65 2.00 10.41
C ARG A 112 -3.62 3.01 11.01
N ALA A 113 -3.83 4.16 10.35
CA ALA A 113 -4.69 5.23 10.83
C ALA A 113 -6.18 4.87 10.80
N THR A 114 -6.63 4.07 9.83
CA THR A 114 -8.06 3.75 9.66
C THR A 114 -8.49 2.49 10.41
N ALA A 115 -7.57 1.59 10.72
CA ALA A 115 -7.89 0.24 11.17
C ALA A 115 -8.76 0.15 12.43
N ARG A 116 -8.45 0.93 13.48
CA ARG A 116 -9.18 0.86 14.76
C ARG A 116 -10.63 1.31 14.59
N ILE A 117 -10.83 2.45 13.93
CA ILE A 117 -12.15 3.01 13.67
C ILE A 117 -12.98 2.08 12.79
N LEU A 118 -12.39 1.53 11.72
CA LEU A 118 -13.09 0.59 10.84
C LEU A 118 -13.44 -0.72 11.57
N LYS A 119 -12.56 -1.21 12.43
CA LYS A 119 -12.84 -2.43 13.21
C LYS A 119 -14.00 -2.19 14.18
N ASP A 120 -13.93 -1.14 14.98
CA ASP A 120 -14.88 -0.89 16.08
C ASP A 120 -16.24 -0.43 15.58
N LYS A 121 -16.29 0.33 14.47
CA LYS A 121 -17.52 1.00 14.00
C LYS A 121 -18.15 0.36 12.78
N GLU A 122 -17.37 -0.35 11.96
CA GLU A 122 -17.86 -0.95 10.71
C GLU A 122 -17.70 -2.48 10.66
N ASN A 123 -17.06 -3.09 11.67
CA ASN A 123 -16.66 -4.49 11.63
C ASN A 123 -15.83 -4.82 10.36
N ILE A 124 -14.94 -3.90 9.98
CA ILE A 124 -14.04 -4.05 8.84
C ILE A 124 -12.60 -4.12 9.31
N THR A 125 -11.87 -5.18 8.94
CA THR A 125 -10.42 -5.22 9.11
C THR A 125 -9.73 -4.61 7.89
N ILE A 126 -8.66 -3.84 8.12
CA ILE A 126 -7.78 -3.36 7.05
C ILE A 126 -6.33 -3.61 7.43
N ASN A 127 -5.57 -4.21 6.53
CA ASN A 127 -4.15 -4.55 6.71
C ASN A 127 -3.35 -4.23 5.43
N ALA A 128 -2.02 -4.26 5.52
CA ALA A 128 -1.14 -4.07 4.38
C ALA A 128 -0.11 -5.19 4.26
N ILE A 129 0.22 -5.57 3.03
CA ILE A 129 1.42 -6.38 2.74
C ILE A 129 2.48 -5.52 2.06
N CYS A 130 3.74 -5.77 2.37
CA CYS A 130 4.91 -5.08 1.81
C CYS A 130 5.80 -6.12 1.13
N PRO A 131 5.64 -6.36 -0.18
CA PRO A 131 6.58 -7.19 -0.92
C PRO A 131 8.00 -6.58 -0.84
N GLY A 132 8.96 -7.41 -0.44
CA GLY A 132 10.39 -7.12 -0.38
C GLY A 132 11.02 -7.03 -1.77
N GLN A 133 12.19 -6.41 -1.84
CA GLN A 133 12.96 -6.24 -3.08
C GLN A 133 13.26 -7.60 -3.73
N SER A 134 12.77 -7.72 -4.96
CA SER A 134 13.40 -8.46 -6.05
C SER A 134 13.97 -7.40 -7.00
N LYS A 135 15.30 -7.38 -7.19
CA LYS A 135 16.15 -6.48 -8.01
C LYS A 135 16.61 -5.14 -7.41
N LYS A 136 17.90 -5.10 -7.07
CA LYS A 136 18.74 -3.91 -7.24
C LYS A 136 19.50 -4.06 -8.56
N LEU A 137 19.40 -3.11 -9.49
CA LEU A 137 20.33 -3.01 -10.62
C LEU A 137 20.78 -1.56 -10.82
N LEU A 138 22.09 -1.38 -10.99
CA LEU A 138 22.68 -0.22 -11.64
C LEU A 138 22.74 -0.54 -13.15
N VAL A 139 21.85 0.03 -13.95
CA VAL A 139 21.89 -0.10 -15.43
C VAL A 139 22.64 1.08 -16.03
N GLN A 140 23.69 0.80 -16.80
CA GLN A 140 24.29 1.77 -17.72
C GLN A 140 23.34 2.02 -18.90
N ARG A 141 23.16 3.31 -19.22
CA ARG A 141 22.22 3.88 -20.20
C ARG A 141 22.26 3.17 -21.56
N GLU A 142 21.11 2.65 -22.04
CA GLU A 142 20.65 2.79 -23.44
C GLU A 142 19.30 2.14 -23.81
N THR A 143 18.49 1.60 -22.90
CA THR A 143 17.11 1.15 -23.26
C THR A 143 16.12 1.41 -22.12
N ILE A 144 15.82 2.69 -21.90
CA ILE A 144 14.89 3.15 -20.86
C ILE A 144 13.61 3.61 -21.55
N SER A 145 12.68 2.70 -21.85
CA SER A 145 11.32 3.12 -22.24
C SER A 145 10.18 2.15 -21.90
N LYS A 146 10.43 1.01 -21.24
CA LYS A 146 9.35 0.05 -20.91
C LYS A 146 9.55 -0.75 -19.62
N LEU A 147 10.33 -0.23 -18.66
CA LEU A 147 10.85 -1.12 -17.63
C LEU A 147 11.10 -0.47 -16.28
N THR A 148 10.05 -0.41 -15.46
CA THR A 148 10.20 -0.43 -13.99
C THR A 148 9.11 -1.32 -13.40
N ILE A 149 9.49 -2.50 -12.92
CA ILE A 149 8.61 -3.38 -12.15
C ILE A 149 9.12 -3.34 -10.71
N LEU A 150 8.32 -2.76 -9.84
CA LEU A 150 8.51 -2.73 -8.39
C LEU A 150 7.65 -3.85 -7.76
N GLY A 151 8.29 -4.68 -6.94
CA GLY A 151 7.67 -5.90 -6.39
C GLY A 151 7.59 -7.01 -7.43
N ILE A 152 8.75 -7.55 -7.85
CA ILE A 152 8.79 -8.53 -8.95
C ILE A 152 8.47 -9.94 -8.42
N VAL A 153 7.18 -10.17 -8.24
CA VAL A 153 6.52 -11.45 -8.51
C VAL A 153 6.84 -11.79 -9.97
N GLN A 154 7.40 -12.98 -10.24
CA GLN A 154 7.90 -13.40 -11.55
C GLN A 154 6.83 -13.17 -12.65
N THR A 155 7.02 -12.14 -13.48
CA THR A 155 6.15 -11.82 -14.61
C THR A 155 7.01 -11.70 -15.88
N SER A 156 6.44 -12.06 -17.03
CA SER A 156 7.14 -12.29 -18.30
C SER A 156 7.76 -11.04 -18.98
N ILE A 157 7.97 -9.95 -18.23
CA ILE A 157 8.37 -8.62 -18.73
C ILE A 157 9.78 -8.22 -18.23
N ILE A 158 10.39 -9.06 -17.41
CA ILE A 158 11.72 -8.86 -16.83
C ILE A 158 12.81 -9.25 -17.86
N PRO A 159 13.77 -8.36 -18.19
CA PRO A 159 14.93 -8.76 -18.98
C PRO A 159 15.73 -9.84 -18.25
N GLN A 160 16.26 -10.80 -19.01
CA GLN A 160 16.95 -11.96 -18.46
C GLN A 160 18.23 -11.56 -17.71
N GLU A 161 18.93 -10.54 -18.19
CA GLU A 161 20.14 -9.97 -17.56
C GLU A 161 19.87 -9.48 -16.14
N MET A 162 18.62 -9.09 -15.91
CA MET A 162 18.10 -8.57 -14.65
C MET A 162 17.69 -9.70 -13.68
N VAL A 163 17.45 -10.90 -14.20
CA VAL A 163 17.24 -12.14 -13.41
C VAL A 163 18.59 -12.69 -12.97
N ASP A 164 19.55 -12.74 -13.89
CA ASP A 164 20.85 -13.39 -13.68
C ASP A 164 21.73 -12.66 -12.64
N ALA A 165 21.42 -11.40 -12.33
CA ALA A 165 22.15 -10.56 -11.37
C ALA A 165 21.70 -10.71 -9.91
N VAL A 166 20.65 -11.50 -9.62
CA VAL A 166 20.10 -11.67 -8.26
C VAL A 166 20.39 -13.09 -7.78
N SER A 167 20.92 -13.24 -6.56
CA SER A 167 21.06 -14.57 -5.98
C SER A 167 19.67 -15.19 -5.74
N PRO A 168 19.44 -16.46 -6.12
CA PRO A 168 18.13 -17.10 -6.01
C PRO A 168 17.50 -17.03 -4.61
N GLU A 169 18.32 -16.96 -3.57
CA GLU A 169 17.93 -16.83 -2.16
C GLU A 169 17.21 -15.50 -1.82
N CYS A 170 17.36 -14.46 -2.64
CA CYS A 170 16.69 -13.17 -2.46
C CYS A 170 15.34 -13.08 -3.18
N LEU A 171 14.91 -14.14 -3.88
CA LEU A 171 13.66 -14.13 -4.64
C LEU A 171 12.45 -14.39 -3.74
N THR A 172 11.47 -13.49 -3.76
CA THR A 172 10.20 -13.68 -3.04
C THR A 172 9.19 -14.42 -3.93
N PRO A 173 8.79 -15.66 -3.60
CA PRO A 173 7.82 -16.40 -4.40
C PRO A 173 6.43 -15.76 -4.33
N ILE A 174 5.67 -15.87 -5.43
CA ILE A 174 4.27 -15.42 -5.48
C ILE A 174 3.44 -16.08 -4.38
N SER A 175 3.70 -17.36 -4.12
CA SER A 175 3.02 -18.14 -3.07
C SER A 175 3.20 -17.52 -1.68
N ASN A 176 4.35 -16.91 -1.39
CA ASN A 176 4.57 -16.21 -0.12
C ASN A 176 3.75 -14.92 -0.01
N VAL A 177 3.57 -14.20 -1.12
CA VAL A 177 2.71 -13.01 -1.17
C VAL A 177 1.24 -13.40 -1.05
N VAL A 178 0.81 -14.45 -1.75
CA VAL A 178 -0.58 -14.96 -1.70
C VAL A 178 -0.92 -15.46 -0.31
N SER A 179 -0.05 -16.25 0.34
CA SER A 179 -0.31 -16.74 1.69
C SER A 179 -0.36 -15.61 2.73
N ALA A 180 0.31 -14.48 2.49
CA ALA A 180 0.17 -13.28 3.30
C ALA A 180 -1.21 -12.62 3.17
N TYR A 181 -1.78 -12.58 1.96
CA TYR A 181 -3.16 -12.14 1.77
C TYR A 181 -4.13 -13.07 2.48
N GLU A 182 -4.02 -14.37 2.25
CA GLU A 182 -4.87 -15.40 2.88
C GLU A 182 -4.82 -15.27 4.41
N ARG A 183 -3.63 -15.11 4.99
CA ARG A 183 -3.47 -14.88 6.43
C ARG A 183 -4.30 -13.72 6.97
N PHE A 184 -4.34 -12.58 6.27
CA PHE A 184 -5.16 -11.44 6.69
C PHE A 184 -6.65 -11.64 6.39
N LEU A 185 -6.98 -12.43 5.36
CA LEU A 185 -8.36 -12.77 5.01
C LEU A 185 -8.93 -13.87 5.92
N ASP A 186 -8.11 -14.67 6.59
CA ASP A 186 -8.56 -15.76 7.47
C ASP A 186 -8.62 -15.36 8.95
N ASP A 187 -7.86 -14.35 9.38
CA ASP A 187 -7.76 -13.95 10.79
C ASP A 187 -8.43 -12.60 11.09
N ASP A 188 -9.61 -12.64 11.72
CA ASP A 188 -10.39 -11.45 12.11
C ASP A 188 -9.75 -10.61 13.22
N SER A 189 -8.75 -11.16 13.93
CA SER A 189 -8.03 -10.47 15.01
C SER A 189 -6.95 -9.53 14.48
N LEU A 190 -6.53 -9.69 13.21
CA LEU A 190 -5.52 -8.85 12.58
C LEU A 190 -6.16 -7.64 11.92
N TYR A 191 -5.84 -6.45 12.42
CA TYR A 191 -6.20 -5.17 11.80
C TYR A 191 -5.10 -4.14 12.10
N GLY A 192 -4.84 -3.25 11.13
CA GLY A 192 -3.79 -2.24 11.22
C GLY A 192 -2.38 -2.82 11.16
N ARG A 193 -2.24 -4.10 10.81
CA ARG A 193 -0.95 -4.78 10.70
C ARG A 193 -0.35 -4.62 9.31
N VAL A 194 0.97 -4.65 9.27
CA VAL A 194 1.77 -4.55 8.05
C VAL A 194 2.70 -5.75 8.02
N LEU A 195 2.69 -6.51 6.94
CA LEU A 195 3.50 -7.72 6.79
C LEU A 195 4.49 -7.58 5.63
N GLU A 196 5.78 -7.63 5.91
CA GLU A 196 6.80 -7.77 4.87
C GLU A 196 6.84 -9.20 4.36
N CYS A 197 6.78 -9.38 3.04
CA CYS A 197 7.03 -10.66 2.39
C CYS A 197 8.42 -10.62 1.76
N SER A 198 9.37 -11.37 2.32
CA SER A 198 10.78 -11.31 1.93
C SER A 198 11.35 -12.71 1.77
N ALA A 199 11.78 -13.04 0.56
CA ALA A 199 12.11 -14.39 0.15
C ALA A 199 10.96 -15.36 0.53
N GLU A 200 11.26 -16.41 1.29
CA GLU A 200 10.28 -17.40 1.76
C GLU A 200 9.65 -17.04 3.11
N LYS A 201 9.97 -15.87 3.68
CA LYS A 201 9.58 -15.48 5.04
C LYS A 201 8.61 -14.31 5.05
N GLN A 202 7.89 -14.18 6.17
CA GLN A 202 6.96 -13.09 6.44
C GLN A 202 7.28 -12.47 7.78
N PHE A 203 7.38 -11.14 7.84
CA PHE A 203 7.72 -10.41 9.04
C PHE A 203 6.69 -9.32 9.33
N PHE A 204 6.18 -9.25 10.56
CA PHE A 204 5.36 -8.11 10.94
C PHE A 204 6.23 -6.88 11.12
N LEU A 205 5.83 -5.80 10.45
CA LEU A 205 6.48 -4.51 10.55
C LEU A 205 5.77 -3.66 11.59
N GLU A 206 6.40 -3.55 12.75
CA GLU A 206 5.88 -2.78 13.87
C GLU A 206 5.94 -1.26 13.55
N PRO A 207 4.99 -0.47 14.08
CA PRO A 207 5.06 0.98 13.99
C PRO A 207 6.36 1.53 14.61
N PRO A 208 6.90 2.64 14.08
CA PRO A 208 8.10 3.24 14.66
C PRO A 208 7.85 3.66 16.12
N ALA A 209 8.86 3.48 16.96
CA ALA A 209 8.81 3.91 18.35
C ALA A 209 8.73 5.45 18.42
N LEU A 210 7.94 5.95 19.37
CA LEU A 210 7.81 7.38 19.62
C LEU A 210 9.09 7.91 20.31
N ALA A 211 9.72 8.91 19.69
CA ALA A 211 11.04 9.41 20.13
C ALA A 211 11.04 10.05 21.54
N ASN A 212 9.96 10.73 21.94
CA ASN A 212 9.86 11.44 23.22
C ASN A 212 8.75 10.86 24.12
N GLY A 213 8.63 9.53 24.16
CA GLY A 213 7.74 8.81 25.06
C GLY A 213 6.30 9.36 25.09
N TYR A 214 5.84 9.77 26.28
CA TYR A 214 4.48 10.28 26.47
C TYR A 214 4.20 11.57 25.70
N VAL A 215 5.19 12.45 25.53
CA VAL A 215 5.02 13.75 24.85
C VAL A 215 4.70 13.53 23.39
N SER A 216 5.47 12.66 22.71
CA SER A 216 5.19 12.26 21.33
C SER A 216 3.88 11.48 21.22
N ARG A 217 3.54 10.64 22.22
CA ARG A 217 2.26 9.91 22.24
C ARG A 217 1.08 10.88 22.24
N ARG A 218 1.15 11.92 23.07
CA ARG A 218 0.09 12.92 23.21
C ARG A 218 -0.24 13.64 21.91
N ALA A 219 0.74 13.82 21.02
CA ALA A 219 0.58 14.47 19.73
C ALA A 219 -0.18 13.62 18.69
N VAL A 220 -0.23 12.29 18.88
CA VAL A 220 -0.87 11.35 17.95
C VAL A 220 -2.08 10.63 18.56
N THR A 221 -2.35 10.80 19.86
CA THR A 221 -3.57 10.32 20.50
C THR A 221 -4.78 11.09 19.98
N VAL A 222 -5.84 10.36 19.62
CA VAL A 222 -7.10 10.95 19.17
C VAL A 222 -7.67 11.86 20.25
N TRP A 223 -8.08 13.05 19.83
CA TRP A 223 -8.83 13.99 20.65
C TRP A 223 -10.27 14.00 20.14
N ASP A 224 -11.21 13.51 20.95
CA ASP A 224 -12.59 13.23 20.55
C ASP A 224 -13.35 14.46 20.04
N PRO A 225 -13.22 15.67 20.62
CA PRO A 225 -13.84 16.86 20.06
C PRO A 225 -13.42 17.18 18.62
N LEU A 226 -12.14 16.99 18.27
CA LEU A 226 -11.68 17.14 16.88
C LEU A 226 -12.22 16.02 16.01
N PHE A 227 -12.17 14.79 16.49
CA PHE A 227 -12.71 13.63 15.77
C PHE A 227 -14.20 13.84 15.46
N GLN A 228 -15.00 14.26 16.44
CA GLN A 228 -16.42 14.57 16.30
C GLN A 228 -16.67 15.72 15.33
N ALA A 229 -15.86 16.78 15.36
CA ALA A 229 -15.97 17.89 14.40
C ALA A 229 -15.79 17.41 12.94
N CYS A 230 -14.80 16.54 12.72
CA CYS A 230 -14.46 15.96 11.43
C CYS A 230 -15.46 14.89 10.95
N HIS A 231 -15.90 14.00 11.86
CA HIS A 231 -16.59 12.75 11.51
C HIS A 231 -18.05 12.68 11.99
N LYS A 232 -18.53 13.70 12.71
CA LYS A 232 -19.91 13.86 13.22
C LYS A 232 -20.33 12.89 14.33
N GLU A 233 -19.42 12.08 14.82
CA GLU A 233 -19.59 11.18 15.96
C GLU A 233 -18.25 11.03 16.71
N ASN A 234 -18.29 10.61 17.98
CA ASN A 234 -17.08 10.35 18.76
C ASN A 234 -16.32 9.13 18.22
N SER A 235 -15.02 9.06 18.49
CA SER A 235 -14.19 7.95 18.00
C SER A 235 -14.56 6.61 18.65
N GLY A 236 -14.97 6.64 19.92
CA GLY A 236 -15.25 5.45 20.72
C GLY A 236 -13.99 4.69 21.16
N LEU A 237 -12.81 5.24 20.89
CA LEU A 237 -11.55 4.61 21.28
C LEU A 237 -11.31 4.75 22.79
N SER A 238 -10.90 3.66 23.43
CA SER A 238 -10.68 3.63 24.89
C SER A 238 -9.52 4.51 25.38
N ASP A 239 -8.61 4.89 24.49
CA ASP A 239 -7.47 5.78 24.73
C ASP A 239 -7.67 7.19 24.14
N ALA A 240 -8.85 7.50 23.59
CA ALA A 240 -9.15 8.83 23.12
C ALA A 240 -9.24 9.82 24.29
N ILE A 241 -8.87 11.06 24.01
CA ILE A 241 -8.91 12.14 24.98
C ILE A 241 -10.26 12.85 24.83
N PRO A 242 -11.03 12.99 25.92
CA PRO A 242 -12.36 13.60 25.87
C PRO A 242 -12.34 15.07 25.47
#